data_AF-B4GI79-F1
#
_entry.id   AF-B4GI79-F1
#
_cell.length_a   1.000
_cell.length_b   1.000
_cell.length_c   1.000
_cell.angle_alpha   90.00
_cell.angle_beta   90.00
_cell.angle_gamma   90.00
#
_symmetry.space_group_name_H-M   'P 1'
#
loop_
_entity.id
_entity.type
_entity.pdbx_description
1 polymer ?
#
loop_
_entity_poly.entity_id
_entity_poly.type
_entity_poly.pdbx_seq_one_letter_code
_entity_poly.pdbx_strand_id
1 'polypeptide(L)'
;MVRLTFCLALLSVLAWSDHAYEVPDASVRVFYPKGFEVSIPDAEGISLFAFHGKVNEEFDGLEAGRWARDIPKAKRGRWTFRDRETVLNLGDTLYFWTYVVYNGLGYRQDDGAFVVSVYDSQRN
;
A
#
# COMPACT_ATOMS: atom_id res chain seq x y z
N MET A 1 6.78 12.98 53.29
CA MET A 1 6.09 12.19 52.25
C MET A 1 5.78 13.05 51.02
N VAL A 2 6.80 13.59 50.34
CA VAL A 2 6.68 14.35 49.07
C VAL A 2 7.95 14.09 48.23
N ARG A 3 8.33 12.83 48.08
CA ARG A 3 9.46 12.42 47.23
C ARG A 3 9.17 11.15 46.44
N LEU A 4 8.29 10.29 46.94
CA LEU A 4 7.87 9.05 46.27
C LEU A 4 6.80 9.28 45.19
N THR A 5 5.99 10.34 45.32
CA THR A 5 4.93 10.69 44.36
C THR A 5 5.46 11.30 43.06
N PHE A 6 6.67 11.88 43.06
CA PHE A 6 7.25 12.48 41.84
C PHE A 6 7.83 11.42 40.88
N CYS A 7 8.32 10.29 41.41
CA CYS A 7 8.88 9.20 40.59
C CYS A 7 7.80 8.44 39.81
N LEU A 8 6.60 8.25 40.38
CA LEU A 8 5.50 7.55 39.71
C LEU A 8 4.89 8.37 38.56
N ALA A 9 4.83 9.69 38.70
CA ALA A 9 4.39 10.57 37.61
C ALA A 9 5.38 10.56 36.43
N LEU A 10 6.69 10.49 36.70
CA LEU A 10 7.73 10.46 35.66
C LEU A 10 7.72 9.14 34.85
N LEU A 11 7.38 8.02 35.50
CA LEU A 11 7.26 6.70 34.87
C LEU A 11 6.01 6.56 33.98
N SER A 12 4.92 7.27 34.29
CA SER A 12 3.71 7.27 33.44
C SER A 12 3.85 8.07 32.14
N VAL A 13 4.82 9.00 32.05
CA VAL A 13 5.08 9.79 30.82
C VAL A 13 5.90 8.99 29.80
N LEU A 14 6.47 7.84 30.16
CA LEU A 14 7.30 7.01 29.26
C LEU A 14 6.51 5.92 28.53
N ALA A 15 5.20 5.78 28.80
CA ALA A 15 4.35 4.76 28.18
C ALA A 15 3.61 5.28 26.94
N TRP A 16 4.26 6.14 26.14
CA TRP A 16 3.74 6.50 24.82
C TRP A 16 4.18 5.38 23.89
N SER A 17 3.26 4.45 23.62
CA SER A 17 3.46 3.42 22.61
C SER A 17 3.53 4.11 21.25
N ASP A 18 4.74 4.39 20.76
CA ASP A 18 4.96 4.74 19.36
C ASP A 18 4.65 3.48 18.54
N HIS A 19 3.41 3.37 18.05
CA HIS A 19 3.09 2.39 17.03
C HIS A 19 3.87 2.77 15.77
N ALA A 20 4.86 1.96 15.42
CA ALA A 20 5.54 2.06 14.14
C ALA A 20 4.49 2.02 13.01
N TYR A 21 4.68 2.85 11.99
CA TYR A 21 3.78 2.87 10.84
C TYR A 21 3.81 1.51 10.13
N GLU A 22 2.62 1.01 9.79
CA GLU A 22 2.43 -0.17 8.96
C GLU A 22 1.76 0.27 7.66
N VAL A 23 2.26 -0.24 6.54
CA VAL A 23 1.66 0.13 5.26
C VAL A 23 0.29 -0.54 5.13
N PRO A 24 -0.74 0.17 4.64
CA PRO A 24 -2.02 -0.46 4.38
C PRO A 24 -1.92 -1.49 3.25
N ASP A 25 -2.68 -2.58 3.38
CA ASP A 25 -2.87 -3.51 2.27
C ASP A 25 -3.44 -2.80 1.04
N ALA A 26 -2.82 -3.01 -0.11
CA ALA A 26 -3.28 -2.44 -1.36
C ALA A 26 -4.58 -3.09 -1.85
N SER A 27 -5.56 -2.26 -2.18
CA SER A 27 -6.77 -2.69 -2.87
C SER A 27 -6.52 -2.80 -4.37
N VAL A 28 -6.99 -3.89 -4.98
CA VAL A 28 -6.95 -4.11 -6.43
C VAL A 28 -8.37 -4.04 -6.99
N ARG A 29 -8.55 -3.29 -8.08
CA ARG A 29 -9.81 -3.21 -8.83
C ARG A 29 -9.51 -3.52 -10.29
N VAL A 30 -10.18 -4.52 -10.85
CA VAL A 30 -10.00 -4.92 -12.25
C VAL A 30 -11.23 -4.51 -13.04
N PHE A 31 -11.05 -3.91 -14.21
CA PHE A 31 -12.15 -3.36 -15.00
C PHE A 31 -12.37 -4.13 -16.29
N TYR A 32 -13.62 -4.14 -16.74
CA TYR A 32 -13.99 -4.65 -18.06
C TYR A 32 -14.10 -3.49 -19.08
N PRO A 33 -13.64 -3.66 -20.35
CA PRO A 33 -12.97 -4.84 -20.91
C PRO A 33 -11.47 -4.92 -20.61
N LYS A 34 -10.88 -3.87 -20.06
CA LYS A 34 -9.46 -3.78 -19.75
C LYS A 34 -9.18 -2.73 -18.68
N GLY A 35 -7.98 -2.80 -18.14
CA GLY A 35 -7.42 -1.92 -17.14
C GLY A 35 -7.63 -2.42 -15.72
N PHE A 36 -6.80 -1.93 -14.82
CA PHE A 36 -6.91 -2.17 -13.38
C PHE A 36 -6.31 -1.00 -12.59
N GLU A 37 -6.72 -0.89 -11.34
CA GLU A 37 -6.19 0.05 -10.36
C GLU A 37 -5.65 -0.71 -9.15
N VAL A 38 -4.52 -0.24 -8.63
CA VAL A 38 -3.99 -0.66 -7.33
C VAL A 38 -3.84 0.59 -6.47
N SER A 39 -4.40 0.56 -5.26
CA SER A 39 -4.42 1.76 -4.42
C SER A 39 -4.43 1.47 -2.93
N ILE A 40 -3.86 2.43 -2.19
CA ILE A 40 -3.93 2.53 -0.73
C ILE A 40 -4.68 3.83 -0.33
N PRO A 41 -5.30 3.88 0.86
CA PRO A 41 -5.80 5.14 1.40
C PRO A 41 -4.66 6.14 1.61
N ASP A 42 -4.95 7.41 1.42
CA ASP A 42 -4.05 8.50 1.80
C ASP A 42 -4.07 8.70 3.32
N ALA A 43 -2.95 9.15 3.87
CA ALA A 43 -2.78 9.46 5.29
C ALA A 43 -1.73 10.57 5.44
N GLU A 44 -1.91 11.41 6.47
CA GLU A 44 -0.93 12.43 6.80
C GLU A 44 0.45 11.80 7.03
N GLY A 45 1.48 12.35 6.39
CA GLY A 45 2.86 11.85 6.45
C GLY A 45 3.28 11.00 5.25
N ILE A 46 2.35 10.48 4.44
CA ILE A 46 2.70 9.81 3.19
C ILE A 46 3.15 10.84 2.16
N SER A 47 4.32 10.63 1.56
CA SER A 47 4.87 11.50 0.52
C SER A 47 5.11 10.79 -0.82
N LEU A 48 5.09 9.46 -0.84
CA LEU A 48 5.22 8.66 -2.06
C LEU A 48 4.56 7.29 -1.87
N PHE A 49 3.95 6.78 -2.94
CA PHE A 49 3.54 5.39 -3.08
C PHE A 49 4.17 4.83 -4.36
N ALA A 50 4.73 3.63 -4.33
CA ALA A 50 5.18 2.91 -5.50
C ALA A 50 4.50 1.56 -5.60
N PHE A 51 4.20 1.15 -6.82
CA PHE A 51 3.61 -0.14 -7.14
C PHE A 51 4.53 -0.93 -8.07
N HIS A 52 4.78 -2.17 -7.68
CA HIS A 52 5.54 -3.15 -8.45
C HIS A 52 4.70 -4.41 -8.62
N GLY A 53 4.50 -4.87 -9.86
CA GLY A 53 3.60 -6.00 -10.10
C GLY A 53 3.96 -6.87 -11.30
N LYS A 54 3.53 -8.12 -11.25
CA LYS A 54 3.58 -9.14 -12.31
C LYS A 54 2.23 -9.88 -12.35
N VAL A 55 1.90 -10.47 -13.49
CA VAL A 55 0.68 -11.29 -13.65
C VAL A 55 1.09 -12.74 -13.92
N ASN A 56 0.52 -13.68 -13.15
CA ASN A 56 0.77 -15.12 -13.23
C ASN A 56 2.26 -15.52 -13.07
N GLU A 57 3.05 -14.68 -12.41
CA GLU A 57 4.46 -14.90 -12.12
C GLU A 57 4.78 -14.28 -10.75
N GLU A 58 5.31 -15.10 -9.84
CA GLU A 58 5.77 -14.67 -8.51
C GLU A 58 7.04 -13.81 -8.62
N PHE A 59 7.36 -13.09 -7.54
CA PHE A 59 8.59 -12.32 -7.42
C PHE A 59 9.69 -13.14 -6.76
N ASP A 60 10.93 -12.94 -7.21
CA ASP A 60 12.15 -13.29 -6.50
C ASP A 60 12.71 -12.03 -5.80
N GLY A 61 12.21 -11.76 -4.60
CA GLY A 61 12.56 -10.57 -3.83
C GLY A 61 11.96 -9.27 -4.39
N LEU A 62 12.73 -8.18 -4.35
CA LEU A 62 12.25 -6.82 -4.68
C LEU A 62 12.58 -6.41 -6.12
N GLU A 63 12.31 -7.32 -7.06
CA GLU A 63 12.47 -7.02 -8.49
C GLU A 63 11.53 -5.87 -8.92
N ALA A 64 11.86 -5.21 -10.03
CA ALA A 64 10.99 -4.16 -10.56
C ALA A 64 9.62 -4.71 -11.00
N GLY A 65 9.55 -5.92 -11.56
CA GLY A 65 8.34 -6.49 -12.14
C GLY A 65 7.97 -5.91 -13.51
N ARG A 66 6.81 -6.31 -14.03
CA ARG A 66 6.25 -5.83 -15.30
C ARG A 66 5.78 -4.38 -15.19
N TRP A 67 5.13 -4.04 -14.08
CA TRP A 67 4.78 -2.67 -13.71
C TRP A 67 5.69 -2.24 -12.58
N ALA A 68 6.30 -1.07 -12.72
CA ALA A 68 7.18 -0.44 -11.74
C ALA A 68 6.99 1.08 -11.84
N ARG A 69 6.20 1.67 -10.93
CA ARG A 69 5.83 3.09 -11.02
C ARG A 69 5.73 3.74 -9.65
N ASP A 70 6.31 4.93 -9.57
CA ASP A 70 6.09 5.88 -8.48
C ASP A 70 4.86 6.75 -8.75
N ILE A 71 4.07 6.93 -7.70
CA ILE A 71 2.89 7.78 -7.64
C ILE A 71 3.25 8.90 -6.65
N PRO A 72 3.63 10.10 -7.12
CA PRO A 72 4.15 11.16 -6.26
C PRO A 72 3.07 12.01 -5.59
N LYS A 73 1.79 11.72 -5.84
CA LYS A 73 0.67 12.50 -5.30
C LYS A 73 -0.62 11.69 -5.21
N ALA A 74 -1.25 11.73 -4.04
CA ALA A 74 -2.61 11.25 -3.84
C ALA A 74 -3.65 12.09 -4.58
N LYS A 75 -4.74 11.44 -5.00
CA LYS A 75 -5.92 12.08 -5.60
C LYS A 75 -7.16 11.51 -4.93
N ARG A 76 -8.07 12.39 -4.49
CA ARG A 76 -9.35 12.00 -3.88
C ARG A 76 -9.16 11.03 -2.70
N GLY A 77 -8.17 11.31 -1.84
CA GLY A 77 -7.89 10.54 -0.62
C GLY A 77 -7.24 9.17 -0.86
N ARG A 78 -6.66 8.92 -2.03
CA ARG A 78 -5.98 7.66 -2.35
C ARG A 78 -4.71 7.88 -3.16
N TRP A 79 -3.73 7.02 -2.95
CA TRP A 79 -2.58 6.84 -3.84
C TRP A 79 -2.93 5.72 -4.82
N THR A 80 -2.84 5.97 -6.12
CA THR A 80 -3.40 5.04 -7.11
C THR A 80 -2.48 4.87 -8.31
N PHE A 81 -2.00 3.64 -8.48
CA PHE A 81 -1.51 3.15 -9.77
C PHE A 81 -2.72 2.81 -10.66
N ARG A 82 -2.65 3.18 -11.94
CA ARG A 82 -3.68 2.84 -12.92
C ARG A 82 -3.07 2.43 -14.25
N ASP A 83 -3.41 1.22 -14.69
CA ASP A 83 -3.21 0.74 -16.06
C ASP A 83 -4.57 0.74 -16.77
N ARG A 84 -4.64 1.26 -18.00
CA ARG A 84 -5.88 1.35 -18.80
C ARG A 84 -5.93 0.36 -19.96
N GLU A 85 -4.85 -0.37 -20.19
CA GLU A 85 -4.62 -1.15 -21.40
C GLU A 85 -4.58 -2.65 -21.13
N THR A 86 -4.07 -3.06 -19.97
CA THR A 86 -3.92 -4.49 -19.65
C THR A 86 -5.29 -5.17 -19.52
N VAL A 87 -5.50 -6.23 -20.29
CA VAL A 87 -6.61 -7.16 -20.10
C VAL A 87 -6.18 -8.20 -19.07
N LEU A 88 -6.88 -8.26 -17.94
CA LEU A 88 -6.75 -9.34 -16.96
C LEU A 88 -7.98 -10.23 -17.07
N ASN A 89 -7.79 -11.54 -17.05
CA ASN A 89 -8.85 -12.53 -17.15
C ASN A 89 -9.24 -13.05 -15.77
N LEU A 90 -10.47 -13.56 -15.65
CA LEU A 90 -10.86 -14.32 -14.46
C LEU A 90 -9.92 -15.51 -14.26
N GLY A 91 -9.39 -15.66 -13.04
CA GLY A 91 -8.40 -16.66 -12.66
C GLY A 91 -6.95 -16.19 -12.75
N ASP A 92 -6.65 -15.07 -13.44
CA ASP A 92 -5.31 -14.48 -13.39
C ASP A 92 -4.96 -14.07 -11.95
N THR A 93 -3.71 -14.22 -11.55
CA THR A 93 -3.19 -13.77 -10.27
C THR A 93 -2.22 -12.60 -10.49
N LEU A 94 -2.54 -11.45 -9.89
CA LEU A 94 -1.63 -10.31 -9.80
C LEU A 94 -0.76 -10.49 -8.56
N TYR A 95 0.53 -10.75 -8.77
CA TYR A 95 1.53 -10.72 -7.71
C TYR A 95 2.15 -9.33 -7.65
N PHE A 96 2.39 -8.81 -6.45
CA PHE A 96 2.90 -7.46 -6.29
C PHE A 96 3.56 -7.22 -4.93
N TRP A 97 4.36 -6.16 -4.88
CA TRP A 97 4.76 -5.50 -3.65
C TRP A 97 4.55 -4.00 -3.80
N THR A 98 4.34 -3.32 -2.68
CA THR A 98 4.19 -1.86 -2.66
C THR A 98 5.21 -1.22 -1.75
N TYR A 99 5.51 0.05 -2.01
CA TYR A 99 6.40 0.85 -1.18
C TYR A 99 5.75 2.19 -0.86
N VAL A 100 5.90 2.63 0.37
CA VAL A 100 5.40 3.92 0.86
C VAL A 100 6.52 4.67 1.55
N VAL A 101 6.67 5.94 1.21
CA VAL A 101 7.46 6.86 2.03
C VAL A 101 6.52 7.55 3.01
N TYR A 102 6.66 7.22 4.29
CA TYR A 102 5.92 7.80 5.40
C TYR A 102 6.88 8.55 6.33
N ASN A 103 6.68 9.86 6.49
CA ASN A 103 7.55 10.74 7.28
C ASN A 103 9.05 10.60 6.96
N GLY A 104 9.36 10.40 5.68
CA GLY A 104 10.74 10.24 5.16
C GLY A 104 11.32 8.82 5.29
N LEU A 105 10.58 7.87 5.85
CA LEU A 105 10.99 6.47 6.00
C LEU A 105 10.22 5.56 5.05
N GLY A 106 10.89 4.52 4.56
CA GLY A 106 10.34 3.55 3.63
C GLY A 106 9.66 2.37 4.32
N TYR A 107 8.46 2.03 3.89
CA TYR A 107 7.69 0.88 4.35
C TYR A 107 7.15 0.10 3.16
N ARG A 108 6.90 -1.20 3.32
CA ARG A 108 6.46 -2.06 2.22
C ARG A 108 5.32 -2.98 2.62
N GLN A 109 4.53 -3.32 1.60
CA GLN A 109 3.70 -4.52 1.60
C GLN A 109 4.45 -5.50 0.70
N ASP A 110 5.00 -6.54 1.32
CA ASP A 110 5.66 -7.63 0.61
C ASP A 110 4.64 -8.76 0.34
N ASP A 111 4.93 -9.66 -0.59
CA ASP A 111 4.14 -10.88 -0.89
C ASP A 111 2.64 -10.67 -1.21
N GLY A 112 2.29 -9.53 -1.80
CA GLY A 112 0.93 -9.24 -2.24
C GLY A 112 0.49 -10.16 -3.38
N ALA A 113 -0.69 -10.77 -3.24
CA ALA A 113 -1.30 -11.61 -4.28
C ALA A 113 -2.80 -11.37 -4.38
N PHE A 114 -3.31 -11.16 -5.60
CA PHE A 114 -4.72 -10.94 -5.87
C PHE A 114 -5.20 -11.78 -7.05
N VAL A 115 -6.15 -12.69 -6.80
CA VAL A 115 -6.80 -13.49 -7.85
C VAL A 115 -7.98 -12.73 -8.42
N VAL A 116 -7.98 -12.52 -9.73
CA VAL A 116 -9.07 -11.85 -10.45
C VAL A 116 -10.28 -12.78 -10.47
N SER A 117 -11.29 -12.43 -9.68
CA SER A 117 -12.53 -13.21 -9.55
C SER A 117 -13.77 -12.46 -10.06
N VAL A 118 -13.66 -11.15 -10.25
CA VAL A 118 -14.75 -10.28 -10.70
C VAL A 118 -14.19 -9.03 -11.39
N TYR A 119 -15.00 -8.45 -12.28
CA TYR A 119 -14.73 -7.14 -12.87
C TYR A 119 -15.62 -6.07 -12.25
N ASP A 120 -15.02 -4.92 -11.95
CA ASP A 120 -15.72 -3.71 -11.63
C ASP A 120 -16.27 -3.03 -12.87
N SER A 121 -17.44 -2.41 -12.72
CA SER A 121 -17.99 -1.51 -13.72
C SER A 121 -17.17 -0.21 -13.75
N GLN A 122 -16.74 0.23 -14.94
CA GLN A 122 -16.22 1.57 -15.10
C GLN A 122 -17.39 2.55 -14.93
N ARG A 123 -17.45 3.24 -13.80
CA ARG A 123 -18.37 4.37 -13.66
C ARG A 123 -17.84 5.50 -14.56
N ASN A 124 -18.60 5.79 -15.62
CA ASN A 124 -18.44 7.00 -16.44
C ASN A 124 -18.62 8.26 -15.58
#